data_AF-A0A8H3SS48-F1
#
_entry.id   AF-A0A8H3SS48-F1
#
_cell.length_a   1.000
_cell.length_b   1.000
_cell.length_c   1.000
_cell.angle_alpha   90.00
_cell.angle_beta   90.00
_cell.angle_gamma   90.00
#
_symmetry.space_group_name_H-M   'P 1'
#
loop_
_entity.id
_entity.type
_entity.pdbx_description
1 polymer ?
#
loop_
_entity_poly.entity_id
_entity_poly.type
_entity_poly.pdbx_seq_one_letter_code
_entity_poly.pdbx_strand_id
1 'polypeptide(L)'
;MSATWFDQQKRSFADVKIDAANDNGISTTEFLEAAESLTTLFDVLGSKAFTPVKSDLTNNIKKVRERQLAAPAESETLQALVVNELKTKKHVASEGLLWLVRGLDFTAQALRHNLNNGSTELSDSFREAYGNTLKPHHSFVIKPIFSAAMSATPYRKDFYAKLGEDQAKVNESLNAEVVALEKNVAILKEFQGRKEAKW
;
A
#
# COMPACT_ATOMS: atom_id res chain seq x y z
N MET A 1 26.64 10.93 0.70
CA MET A 1 25.82 9.71 0.87
C MET A 1 25.09 9.45 -0.45
N SER A 2 25.07 8.21 -0.93
CA SER A 2 24.34 7.84 -2.15
C SER A 2 22.83 8.01 -1.93
N ALA A 3 22.12 8.47 -2.96
CA ALA A 3 20.65 8.48 -2.93
C ALA A 3 20.11 7.05 -2.92
N THR A 4 19.00 6.84 -2.23
CA THR A 4 18.21 5.62 -2.18
C THR A 4 16.96 5.79 -3.05
N TRP A 5 16.26 4.70 -3.34
CA TRP A 5 14.94 4.74 -3.96
C TRP A 5 13.97 5.63 -3.17
N PHE A 6 14.05 5.65 -1.83
CA PHE A 6 13.18 6.46 -0.97
C PHE A 6 13.36 7.96 -1.19
N ASP A 7 14.58 8.43 -1.49
CA ASP A 7 14.88 9.84 -1.73
C ASP A 7 14.28 10.35 -3.07
N GLN A 8 13.86 9.43 -3.95
CA GLN A 8 13.33 9.74 -5.29
C GLN A 8 11.79 9.77 -5.31
N GLN A 9 11.14 9.36 -4.21
CA GLN A 9 9.70 9.25 -4.16
C GLN A 9 9.04 10.61 -4.02
N LYS A 10 7.87 10.77 -4.62
CA LYS A 10 7.09 12.01 -4.50
C LYS A 10 6.69 12.27 -3.06
N ARG A 11 6.33 11.21 -2.32
CA ARG A 11 5.97 11.27 -0.91
C ARG A 11 6.18 9.92 -0.22
N SER A 12 6.71 9.97 1.00
CA SER A 12 6.75 8.83 1.92
C SER A 12 5.43 8.72 2.71
N PHE A 13 5.04 7.50 3.09
CA PHE A 13 3.96 7.32 4.07
C PHE A 13 4.24 8.01 5.43
N ALA A 14 5.51 8.25 5.76
CA ALA A 14 5.91 8.98 6.97
C ALA A 14 5.51 10.47 6.92
N ASP A 15 5.33 11.02 5.72
CA ASP A 15 4.96 12.43 5.49
C ASP A 15 3.46 12.61 5.22
N VAL A 16 2.65 11.56 5.43
CA VAL A 16 1.19 11.63 5.32
C VAL A 16 0.61 12.18 6.62
N LYS A 17 -0.08 13.31 6.54
CA LYS A 17 -0.73 13.92 7.70
C LYS A 17 -1.90 13.07 8.19
N ILE A 18 -1.90 12.87 9.50
CA ILE A 18 -2.96 12.20 10.26
C ILE A 18 -3.47 13.21 11.29
N ASP A 19 -4.73 13.58 11.19
CA ASP A 19 -5.39 14.44 12.17
C ASP A 19 -5.81 13.62 13.40
N ALA A 20 -4.88 13.44 14.32
CA ALA A 20 -5.10 12.67 15.55
C ALA A 20 -6.19 13.26 16.47
N ALA A 21 -6.53 14.55 16.32
CA ALA A 21 -7.60 15.19 17.08
C ALA A 21 -8.98 14.87 16.50
N ASN A 22 -9.06 14.56 15.20
CA ASN A 22 -10.32 14.33 14.50
C ASN A 22 -10.30 12.95 13.81
N ASP A 23 -10.53 11.92 14.61
CA ASP A 23 -10.71 10.52 14.16
C ASP A 23 -9.53 9.95 13.35
N ASN A 24 -8.31 10.41 13.64
CA ASN A 24 -7.12 10.07 12.88
C ASN A 24 -7.31 10.32 11.37
N GLY A 25 -7.99 11.40 10.99
CA GLY A 25 -8.30 11.74 9.61
C GLY A 25 -7.05 11.75 8.73
N ILE A 26 -6.95 10.84 7.76
CA ILE A 26 -5.80 10.73 6.86
C ILE A 26 -6.02 11.62 5.64
N SER A 27 -5.09 12.54 5.38
CA SER A 27 -5.12 13.40 4.18
C SER A 27 -5.23 12.59 2.89
N THR A 28 -6.32 12.77 2.14
CA THR A 28 -6.57 12.00 0.90
C THR A 28 -5.52 12.26 -0.17
N THR A 29 -5.10 13.53 -0.34
CA THR A 29 -4.09 13.89 -1.34
C THR A 29 -2.78 13.19 -1.04
N GLU A 30 -2.27 13.39 0.18
CA GLU A 30 -0.97 12.91 0.61
C GLU A 30 -0.92 11.38 0.64
N PHE A 31 -1.98 10.72 1.15
CA PHE A 31 -2.03 9.27 1.15
C PHE A 31 -1.97 8.66 -0.26
N LEU A 32 -2.73 9.20 -1.22
CA LEU A 32 -2.69 8.67 -2.58
C LEU A 32 -1.34 8.96 -3.26
N GLU A 33 -0.68 10.08 -2.99
CA GLU A 33 0.69 10.33 -3.49
C GLU A 33 1.71 9.33 -2.93
N ALA A 34 1.60 8.99 -1.65
CA ALA A 34 2.45 7.98 -1.02
C ALA A 34 2.15 6.57 -1.59
N ALA A 35 0.86 6.23 -1.75
CA ALA A 35 0.45 4.97 -2.36
C ALA A 35 0.94 4.84 -3.82
N GLU A 36 0.83 5.90 -4.62
CA GLU A 36 1.38 5.96 -5.98
C GLU A 36 2.89 5.75 -5.99
N SER A 37 3.63 6.42 -5.10
CA SER A 37 5.07 6.27 -4.95
C SER A 37 5.45 4.82 -4.63
N LEU A 38 4.75 4.19 -3.69
CA LEU A 38 4.96 2.79 -3.33
C LEU A 38 4.69 1.84 -4.51
N THR A 39 3.78 2.17 -5.44
CA THR A 39 3.56 1.31 -6.62
C THR A 39 4.80 1.20 -7.53
N THR A 40 5.74 2.16 -7.45
CA THR A 40 7.00 2.08 -8.21
C THR A 40 7.97 1.05 -7.63
N LEU A 41 7.76 0.58 -6.40
CA LEU A 41 8.52 -0.53 -5.81
C LEU A 41 8.34 -1.83 -6.61
N PHE A 42 7.19 -2.03 -7.24
CA PHE A 42 6.95 -3.18 -8.12
C PHE A 42 7.80 -3.13 -9.40
N ASP A 43 8.25 -1.95 -9.83
CA ASP A 43 9.22 -1.82 -10.92
C ASP A 43 10.63 -2.22 -10.45
N VAL A 44 10.96 -1.98 -9.17
CA VAL A 44 12.21 -2.44 -8.54
C VAL A 44 12.25 -3.97 -8.42
N LEU A 45 11.12 -4.58 -8.05
CA LEU A 45 10.95 -6.05 -8.07
C LEU A 45 11.18 -6.61 -9.49
N GLY A 46 10.96 -5.82 -10.54
CA GLY A 46 11.60 -6.02 -11.84
C GLY A 46 11.06 -7.18 -12.68
N SER A 47 9.86 -7.67 -12.36
CA SER A 47 9.20 -8.74 -13.11
C SER A 47 7.84 -8.30 -13.64
N LYS A 48 7.58 -8.58 -14.92
CA LYS A 48 6.24 -8.42 -15.53
C LYS A 48 5.15 -9.21 -14.79
N ALA A 49 5.54 -10.20 -13.98
CA ALA A 49 4.61 -10.93 -13.13
C ALA A 49 3.95 -10.05 -12.06
N PHE A 50 4.52 -8.89 -11.70
CA PHE A 50 3.91 -7.92 -10.80
C PHE A 50 2.98 -6.92 -11.49
N THR A 51 2.88 -6.92 -12.83
CA THR A 51 1.96 -6.01 -13.54
C THR A 51 0.52 -6.10 -13.04
N PRO A 52 -0.08 -7.29 -12.81
CA PRO A 52 -1.43 -7.38 -12.25
C PRO A 52 -1.55 -6.76 -10.85
N VAL A 53 -0.52 -6.91 -10.01
CA VAL A 53 -0.48 -6.35 -8.64
C VAL A 53 -0.43 -4.83 -8.70
N LYS A 54 0.49 -4.29 -9.52
CA LYS A 54 0.61 -2.85 -9.73
C LYS A 54 -0.67 -2.25 -10.31
N SER A 55 -1.27 -2.89 -11.32
CA SER A 55 -2.52 -2.43 -11.94
C SER A 55 -3.69 -2.43 -10.97
N ASP A 56 -3.79 -3.41 -10.07
CA ASP A 56 -4.84 -3.41 -9.05
C ASP A 56 -4.73 -2.19 -8.12
N LEU A 57 -3.52 -1.93 -7.60
CA LEU A 57 -3.26 -0.77 -6.74
C LEU A 57 -3.54 0.55 -7.47
N THR A 58 -3.01 0.75 -8.68
CA THR A 58 -3.19 2.01 -9.42
C THR A 58 -4.64 2.25 -9.83
N ASN A 59 -5.40 1.20 -10.18
CA ASN A 59 -6.83 1.32 -10.46
C ASN A 59 -7.62 1.71 -9.22
N ASN A 60 -7.28 1.17 -8.05
CA ASN A 60 -7.95 1.51 -6.80
C ASN A 60 -7.60 2.92 -6.31
N ILE A 61 -6.34 3.36 -6.48
CA ILE A 61 -5.92 4.76 -6.29
C ILE A 61 -6.76 5.68 -7.18
N LYS A 62 -6.92 5.34 -8.47
CA LYS A 62 -7.69 6.13 -9.43
C LYS A 62 -9.14 6.32 -8.98
N LYS A 63 -9.83 5.26 -8.53
CA LYS A 63 -11.21 5.36 -8.01
C LYS A 63 -11.34 6.36 -6.86
N VAL A 64 -10.40 6.32 -5.91
CA VAL A 64 -10.38 7.24 -4.76
C VAL A 64 -10.08 8.67 -5.21
N ARG A 65 -9.12 8.85 -6.13
CA ARG A 65 -8.78 10.16 -6.70
C ARG A 65 -9.96 10.76 -7.45
N GLU A 66 -10.67 9.98 -8.26
CA GLU A 66 -11.85 10.45 -9.01
C GLU A 66 -12.95 10.97 -8.07
N ARG A 67 -13.24 10.26 -6.97
CA ARG A 67 -14.18 10.77 -5.96
C ARG A 67 -13.68 12.07 -5.32
N GLN A 68 -12.39 12.13 -4.97
CA GLN A 68 -11.82 13.33 -4.38
C GLN A 68 -11.96 14.55 -5.30
N LEU A 69 -11.65 14.39 -6.59
CA LEU A 69 -11.76 15.47 -7.56
C LEU A 69 -13.22 15.89 -7.81
N ALA A 70 -14.16 14.94 -7.74
CA ALA A 70 -15.58 15.22 -7.92
C ALA A 70 -16.22 15.94 -6.72
N ALA A 71 -15.67 15.77 -5.50
CA ALA A 71 -16.21 16.36 -4.28
C ALA A 71 -15.08 16.73 -3.28
N PRO A 72 -14.23 17.74 -3.59
CA PRO A 72 -12.99 18.00 -2.85
C PRO A 72 -13.22 18.38 -1.38
N ALA A 73 -14.18 19.26 -1.10
CA ALA A 73 -14.52 19.67 0.27
C ALA A 73 -15.13 18.54 1.12
N GLU A 74 -15.65 17.50 0.48
CA GLU A 74 -16.20 16.31 1.17
C GLU A 74 -15.17 15.18 1.28
N SER A 75 -13.96 15.37 0.74
CA SER A 75 -12.98 14.33 0.50
C SER A 75 -11.57 14.71 0.96
N GLU A 76 -11.45 15.66 1.88
CA GLU A 76 -10.17 16.13 2.42
C GLU A 76 -9.42 15.01 3.16
N THR A 77 -10.17 14.19 3.91
CA THR A 77 -9.65 12.96 4.53
C THR A 77 -10.31 11.73 3.93
N LEU A 78 -9.61 10.58 4.00
CA LEU A 78 -10.13 9.31 3.49
C LEU A 78 -11.42 8.88 4.23
N GLN A 79 -11.49 9.13 5.53
CA GLN A 79 -12.68 8.88 6.35
C GLN A 79 -13.87 9.71 5.87
N ALA A 80 -13.68 11.03 5.70
CA ALA A 80 -14.73 11.92 5.21
C ALA A 80 -15.16 11.53 3.79
N LEU A 81 -14.20 11.21 2.91
CA LEU A 81 -14.45 10.76 1.54
C LEU A 81 -15.41 9.56 1.52
N VAL A 82 -15.12 8.52 2.31
CA VAL A 82 -15.95 7.31 2.40
C VAL A 82 -17.33 7.64 2.95
N VAL A 83 -17.40 8.28 4.12
CA VAL A 83 -18.68 8.60 4.77
C VAL A 83 -19.58 9.43 3.85
N ASN A 84 -19.01 10.40 3.14
CA ASN A 84 -19.77 11.26 2.24
C ASN A 84 -20.14 10.57 0.91
N GLU A 85 -19.29 9.69 0.37
CA GLU A 85 -19.66 8.88 -0.80
C GLU A 85 -20.86 7.97 -0.49
N LEU A 86 -20.82 7.27 0.64
CA LEU A 86 -21.85 6.29 1.01
C LEU A 86 -23.23 6.94 1.22
N LYS A 87 -23.30 8.20 1.69
CA LYS A 87 -24.56 8.98 1.75
C LYS A 87 -25.22 9.14 0.38
N THR A 88 -24.45 9.10 -0.71
CA THR A 88 -24.97 9.18 -2.08
C THR A 88 -25.44 7.84 -2.65
N LYS A 89 -25.42 6.76 -1.83
CA LYS A 89 -25.70 5.37 -2.23
C LYS A 89 -24.73 4.84 -3.31
N LYS A 90 -23.54 5.43 -3.41
CA LYS A 90 -22.41 4.94 -4.21
C LYS A 90 -21.32 4.44 -3.30
N HIS A 91 -20.49 3.53 -3.78
CA HIS A 91 -19.39 2.94 -3.01
C HIS A 91 -18.15 2.66 -3.87
N VAL A 92 -17.97 3.36 -5.00
CA VAL A 92 -16.89 3.05 -5.96
C VAL A 92 -15.53 3.36 -5.37
N ALA A 93 -15.38 4.53 -4.74
CA ALA A 93 -14.16 4.92 -4.06
C ALA A 93 -14.00 4.21 -2.71
N SER A 94 -15.10 3.93 -1.99
CA SER A 94 -15.10 3.18 -0.75
C SER A 94 -14.62 1.74 -0.96
N GLU A 95 -15.12 1.07 -2.01
CA GLU A 95 -14.62 -0.24 -2.45
C GLU A 95 -13.18 -0.15 -2.96
N GLY A 96 -12.84 0.88 -3.72
CA GLY A 96 -11.47 1.14 -4.16
C GLY A 96 -10.51 1.24 -2.97
N LEU A 97 -10.86 2.01 -1.95
CA LEU A 97 -10.04 2.17 -0.76
C LEU A 97 -9.93 0.87 0.04
N LEU A 98 -10.99 0.06 0.12
CA LEU A 98 -10.94 -1.26 0.75
C LEU A 98 -9.87 -2.16 0.10
N TRP A 99 -9.89 -2.26 -1.23
CA TRP A 99 -8.91 -3.08 -1.95
C TRP A 99 -7.51 -2.48 -1.92
N LEU A 100 -7.38 -1.17 -2.01
CA LEU A 100 -6.10 -0.48 -1.85
C LEU A 100 -5.47 -0.78 -0.48
N VAL A 101 -6.23 -0.65 0.61
CA VAL A 101 -5.75 -0.95 1.96
C VAL A 101 -5.32 -2.40 2.12
N ARG A 102 -6.05 -3.36 1.54
CA ARG A 102 -5.62 -4.78 1.54
C ARG A 102 -4.30 -5.01 0.79
N GLY A 103 -4.11 -4.36 -0.35
CA GLY A 103 -2.86 -4.44 -1.12
C GLY A 103 -1.68 -3.75 -0.42
N LEU A 104 -1.93 -2.65 0.28
CA LEU A 104 -0.95 -1.97 1.11
C LEU A 104 -0.57 -2.79 2.36
N ASP A 105 -1.54 -3.43 3.02
CA ASP A 105 -1.32 -4.36 4.15
C ASP A 105 -0.47 -5.56 3.72
N PHE A 106 -0.79 -6.14 2.56
CA PHE A 106 0.04 -7.18 1.94
C PHE A 106 1.50 -6.75 1.76
N THR A 107 1.70 -5.55 1.20
CA THR A 107 3.04 -5.01 0.94
C THR A 107 3.79 -4.73 2.24
N ALA A 108 3.10 -4.14 3.24
CA ALA A 108 3.66 -3.85 4.55
C ALA A 108 4.14 -5.12 5.26
N GLN A 109 3.29 -6.15 5.33
CA GLN A 109 3.63 -7.42 5.97
C GLN A 109 4.79 -8.13 5.26
N ALA A 110 4.82 -8.13 3.93
CA ALA A 110 5.91 -8.74 3.17
C ALA A 110 7.26 -8.06 3.45
N LEU A 111 7.29 -6.72 3.42
CA LEU A 111 8.50 -5.96 3.68
C LEU A 111 8.94 -6.05 5.15
N ARG A 112 8.01 -5.93 6.09
CA ARG A 112 8.27 -6.12 7.53
C ARG A 112 8.88 -7.48 7.82
N HIS A 113 8.29 -8.54 7.27
CA HIS A 113 8.81 -9.90 7.44
C HIS A 113 10.24 -10.02 6.90
N ASN A 114 10.52 -9.45 5.73
CA ASN A 114 11.86 -9.53 5.12
C ASN A 114 12.92 -8.65 5.80
N LEU A 115 12.51 -7.53 6.41
CA LEU A 115 13.36 -6.69 7.27
C LEU A 115 13.75 -7.42 8.55
N ASN A 116 12.76 -8.02 9.23
CA ASN A 116 12.99 -8.71 10.50
C ASN A 116 13.78 -10.01 10.35
N ASN A 117 13.74 -10.63 9.16
CA ASN A 117 14.38 -11.89 8.87
C ASN A 117 15.37 -11.75 7.70
N GLY A 118 16.58 -11.28 7.99
CA GLY A 118 17.60 -10.97 6.96
C GLY A 118 18.06 -12.15 6.10
N SER A 119 17.77 -13.40 6.49
CA SER A 119 18.06 -14.62 5.72
C SER A 119 16.89 -15.11 4.86
N THR A 120 15.70 -14.54 5.00
CA THR A 120 14.51 -15.01 4.28
C THR A 120 14.46 -14.41 2.88
N GLU A 121 14.20 -15.24 1.86
CA GLU A 121 14.02 -14.75 0.49
C GLU A 121 12.71 -13.97 0.33
N LEU A 122 12.68 -13.01 -0.60
CA LEU A 122 11.50 -12.18 -0.84
C LEU A 122 10.27 -13.02 -1.19
N SER A 123 10.45 -14.10 -1.97
CA SER A 123 9.33 -14.94 -2.38
C SER A 123 8.59 -15.54 -1.19
N ASP A 124 9.31 -15.88 -0.10
CA ASP A 124 8.72 -16.47 1.09
C ASP A 124 8.01 -15.43 1.94
N SER A 125 8.63 -14.26 2.15
CA SER A 125 7.99 -13.12 2.83
C SER A 125 6.69 -12.69 2.13
N PHE A 126 6.70 -12.61 0.80
CA PHE A 126 5.51 -12.25 0.03
C PHE A 126 4.44 -13.36 0.07
N ARG A 127 4.80 -14.64 -0.01
CA ARG A 127 3.84 -15.76 0.11
C ARG A 127 3.13 -15.78 1.47
N GLU A 128 3.89 -15.55 2.54
CA GLU A 128 3.33 -15.47 3.89
C GLU A 128 2.35 -14.30 4.00
N ALA A 129 2.78 -13.10 3.62
CA ALA A 129 1.94 -11.91 3.63
C ALA A 129 0.66 -12.11 2.79
N TYR A 130 0.76 -12.75 1.62
CA TYR A 130 -0.39 -13.05 0.78
C TYR A 130 -1.41 -13.95 1.49
N GLY A 131 -0.91 -14.98 2.19
CA GLY A 131 -1.73 -15.87 3.00
C GLY A 131 -2.53 -15.12 4.06
N ASN A 132 -1.91 -14.15 4.71
CA ASN A 132 -2.48 -13.38 5.82
C ASN A 132 -3.42 -12.23 5.38
N THR A 133 -3.39 -11.82 4.10
CA THR A 133 -4.05 -10.58 3.64
C THR A 133 -5.00 -10.81 2.47
N LEU A 134 -4.49 -10.96 1.24
CA LEU A 134 -5.28 -10.95 0.01
C LEU A 134 -5.87 -12.32 -0.34
N LYS A 135 -5.21 -13.43 0.04
CA LYS A 135 -5.62 -14.80 -0.32
C LYS A 135 -7.07 -15.14 0.06
N PRO A 136 -7.60 -14.76 1.24
CA PRO A 136 -9.00 -15.01 1.59
C PRO A 136 -10.01 -14.28 0.68
N HIS A 137 -9.60 -13.18 0.05
CA HIS A 137 -10.46 -12.32 -0.75
C HIS A 137 -10.37 -12.59 -2.26
N HIS A 138 -9.31 -13.28 -2.71
CA HIS A 138 -9.12 -13.60 -4.13
C HIS A 138 -9.92 -14.83 -4.56
N SER A 139 -10.48 -14.79 -5.76
CA SER A 139 -11.13 -15.95 -6.38
C SER A 139 -10.10 -17.03 -6.76
N PHE A 140 -10.58 -18.23 -7.10
CA PHE A 140 -9.72 -19.31 -7.60
C PHE A 140 -8.99 -18.95 -8.91
N VAL A 141 -9.47 -17.93 -9.65
CA VAL A 141 -8.82 -17.42 -10.87
C VAL A 141 -7.70 -16.43 -10.54
N ILE A 142 -7.86 -15.62 -9.50
CA ILE A 142 -6.87 -14.58 -9.13
C ILE A 142 -5.73 -15.16 -8.30
N LYS A 143 -6.00 -16.17 -7.46
CA LYS A 143 -4.98 -16.82 -6.61
C LYS A 143 -3.72 -17.28 -7.38
N PRO A 144 -3.82 -17.98 -8.52
CA PRO A 144 -2.64 -18.39 -9.29
C PRO A 144 -1.82 -17.22 -9.83
N ILE A 145 -2.46 -16.12 -10.23
CA ILE A 145 -1.77 -14.93 -10.77
C ILE A 145 -0.85 -14.32 -9.71
N PHE A 146 -1.37 -14.11 -8.50
CA PHE A 146 -0.57 -13.61 -7.38
C PHE A 146 0.50 -14.62 -6.94
N SER A 147 0.19 -15.92 -6.96
CA SER A 147 1.19 -16.96 -6.68
C SER A 147 2.37 -16.93 -7.64
N ALA A 148 2.12 -16.71 -8.93
CA ALA A 148 3.16 -16.55 -9.93
C ALA A 148 3.98 -15.27 -9.71
N ALA A 149 3.33 -14.15 -9.37
CA ALA A 149 3.98 -12.89 -9.05
C ALA A 149 5.01 -13.05 -7.91
N MET A 150 4.60 -13.68 -6.81
CA MET A 150 5.48 -13.89 -5.65
C MET A 150 6.63 -14.84 -5.94
N SER A 151 6.42 -15.86 -6.79
CA SER A 151 7.51 -16.72 -7.24
C SER A 151 8.50 -16.01 -8.16
N ALA A 152 8.12 -14.87 -8.72
CA ALA A 152 8.96 -14.06 -9.60
C ALA A 152 9.57 -12.85 -8.90
N THR A 153 9.52 -12.76 -7.57
CA THR A 153 10.35 -11.80 -6.83
C THR A 153 11.83 -12.04 -7.15
N PRO A 154 12.67 -11.00 -7.20
CA PRO A 154 14.11 -11.18 -7.29
C PRO A 154 14.66 -11.81 -6.01
N TYR A 155 15.92 -12.26 -6.05
CA TYR A 155 16.63 -12.60 -4.81
C TYR A 155 16.67 -11.38 -3.90
N ARG A 156 16.62 -11.64 -2.59
CA ARG A 156 16.67 -10.58 -1.57
C ARG A 156 17.82 -9.61 -1.83
N LYS A 157 19.03 -10.12 -1.98
CA LYS A 157 20.24 -9.28 -2.20
C LYS A 157 20.09 -8.31 -3.38
N ASP A 158 19.47 -8.75 -4.47
CA ASP A 158 19.37 -7.97 -5.71
C ASP A 158 18.30 -6.88 -5.56
N PHE A 159 17.25 -7.14 -4.79
CA PHE A 159 16.25 -6.14 -4.44
C PHE A 159 16.84 -5.01 -3.59
N TYR A 160 17.51 -5.32 -2.48
CA TYR A 160 18.09 -4.28 -1.61
C TYR A 160 19.21 -3.50 -2.31
N ALA A 161 19.98 -4.14 -3.20
CA ALA A 161 20.98 -3.45 -4.02
C ALA A 161 20.33 -2.42 -4.97
N LYS A 162 19.14 -2.70 -5.51
CA LYS A 162 18.40 -1.74 -6.35
C LYS A 162 17.76 -0.60 -5.55
N LEU A 163 17.57 -0.76 -4.24
CA LEU A 163 17.06 0.32 -3.37
C LEU A 163 18.15 1.36 -3.04
N GLY A 164 19.43 1.02 -3.18
CA GLY A 164 20.54 1.94 -2.97
C GLY A 164 21.84 1.22 -2.61
N GLU A 165 22.97 1.88 -2.80
CA GLU A 165 24.30 1.30 -2.50
C GLU A 165 24.58 1.25 -0.99
N ASP A 166 24.23 2.31 -0.26
CA ASP A 166 24.35 2.38 1.20
C ASP A 166 23.26 1.54 1.89
N GLN A 167 23.62 0.29 2.21
CA GLN A 167 22.70 -0.66 2.83
C GLN A 167 22.24 -0.26 4.23
N ALA A 168 23.04 0.51 4.99
CA ALA A 168 22.61 0.99 6.30
C ALA A 168 21.47 2.01 6.12
N LYS A 169 21.67 2.98 5.21
CA LYS A 169 20.65 3.97 4.87
C LYS A 169 19.39 3.32 4.26
N VAL A 170 19.55 2.34 3.36
CA VAL A 170 18.41 1.60 2.77
C VAL A 170 17.57 0.92 3.85
N ASN A 171 18.20 0.23 4.80
CA ASN A 171 17.47 -0.46 5.88
C ASN A 171 16.77 0.53 6.80
N GLU A 172 17.42 1.66 7.14
CA GLU A 172 16.81 2.72 7.94
C GLU A 172 15.58 3.32 7.24
N SER A 173 15.72 3.74 5.97
CA SER A 173 14.63 4.32 5.20
C SER A 173 13.49 3.34 4.93
N LEU A 174 13.80 2.08 4.58
CA LEU A 174 12.78 1.04 4.39
C LEU A 174 12.03 0.76 5.69
N ASN A 175 12.73 0.69 6.83
CA ASN A 175 12.07 0.49 8.11
C ASN A 175 11.16 1.67 8.47
N ALA A 176 11.61 2.91 8.28
CA ALA A 176 10.79 4.10 8.52
C ALA A 176 9.53 4.10 7.64
N GLU A 177 9.68 3.77 6.36
CA GLU A 177 8.55 3.66 5.41
C GLU A 177 7.56 2.59 5.86
N VAL A 178 8.04 1.39 6.22
CA VAL A 178 7.19 0.28 6.65
C VAL A 178 6.45 0.61 7.96
N VAL A 179 7.11 1.23 8.94
CA VAL A 179 6.44 1.69 10.19
C VAL A 179 5.30 2.65 9.87
N ALA A 180 5.53 3.63 8.99
CA ALA A 180 4.52 4.61 8.63
C ALA A 180 3.37 3.99 7.82
N LEU A 181 3.70 3.07 6.90
CA LEU A 181 2.71 2.32 6.12
C LEU A 181 1.82 1.47 7.04
N GLU A 182 2.41 0.71 7.97
CA GLU A 182 1.69 -0.09 8.97
C GLU A 182 0.73 0.78 9.79
N LYS A 183 1.17 1.97 10.22
CA LYS A 183 0.34 2.92 10.98
C LYS A 183 -0.87 3.39 10.16
N ASN A 184 -0.66 3.83 8.92
CA ASN A 184 -1.74 4.28 8.04
C ASN A 184 -2.73 3.14 7.74
N VAL A 185 -2.22 1.94 7.43
CA VAL A 185 -3.03 0.74 7.18
C VAL A 185 -3.85 0.37 8.41
N ALA A 186 -3.27 0.41 9.62
CA ALA A 186 -3.98 0.08 10.86
C ALA A 186 -5.17 1.02 11.11
N ILE A 187 -4.96 2.34 10.97
CA ILE A 187 -6.01 3.35 11.10
C ILE A 187 -7.15 3.09 10.10
N LEU A 188 -6.81 2.84 8.83
CA LEU A 188 -7.82 2.60 7.80
C LEU A 188 -8.54 1.27 7.97
N LYS A 189 -7.87 0.20 8.40
CA LYS A 189 -8.51 -1.09 8.69
C LYS A 189 -9.49 -0.97 9.85
N GLU A 190 -9.12 -0.22 10.91
CA GLU A 190 -10.03 0.07 12.02
C GLU A 190 -11.26 0.83 11.52
N PHE A 191 -11.06 1.93 10.79
CA PHE A 191 -12.14 2.73 10.22
C PHE A 191 -13.05 1.91 9.29
N GLN A 192 -12.48 1.12 8.38
CA GLN A 192 -13.23 0.23 7.48
C GLN A 192 -14.00 -0.86 8.22
N GLY A 193 -13.67 -1.15 9.48
CA GLY A 193 -14.42 -2.05 10.36
C GLY A 193 -15.71 -1.42 10.92
N ARG A 194 -15.81 -0.09 10.94
CA ARG A 194 -16.92 0.63 11.56
C ARG A 194 -18.17 0.65 10.68
N LYS A 195 -19.34 0.86 11.29
CA LYS A 195 -20.64 0.76 10.61
C LYS A 195 -20.80 1.81 9.51
N GLU A 196 -20.30 3.02 9.75
CA GLU A 196 -20.35 4.15 8.83
C GLU A 196 -19.52 3.97 7.56
N ALA A 197 -18.62 2.98 7.53
CA ALA A 197 -17.80 2.63 6.37
C ALA A 197 -18.31 1.38 5.62
N LYS A 198 -19.48 0.84 5.99
CA LYS A 198 -20.08 -0.34 5.35
C LYS A 198 -21.17 0.04 4.34
N TRP A 199 -21.28 -0.76 3.29
CA TRP A 199 -22.32 -0.69 2.25
C TRP A 199 -22.86 -2.09 1.92
#